data_AF-A0A820S237-F1
#
_entry.id   AF-A0A820S237-F1
#
_cell.length_a   1.000
_cell.length_b   1.000
_cell.length_c   1.000
_cell.angle_alpha   90.00
_cell.angle_beta   90.00
_cell.angle_gamma   90.00
#
_symmetry.space_group_name_H-M   'P 1'
#
loop_
_entity.id
_entity.type
_entity.pdbx_description
1 polymer ?
#
loop_
_entity_poly.entity_id
_entity_poly.type
_entity_poly.pdbx_seq_one_letter_code
_entity_poly.pdbx_strand_id
1 'polypeptide(L)'
;LIYGNDRTKADELRSFKNGQLKTTNQNLPPQTHTGKEGNSCRGAQVGRGCFLCGDTRSNENIGLTSIHAIFIRLHNNIALSLSKINLFWSDDIIYHEAPRIVKSI
;
A
#
# COMPACT_ATOMS: atom_id res chain seq x y z
N LEU A 1 -4.50 7.38 5.56
CA LEU A 1 -3.98 6.17 6.21
C LEU A 1 -3.26 5.26 5.21
N ILE A 2 -3.92 4.66 4.23
CA ILE A 2 -3.27 3.66 3.34
C ILE A 2 -2.34 4.28 2.28
N TYR A 3 -2.76 5.37 1.65
CA TYR A 3 -2.12 5.93 0.45
C TYR A 3 -1.09 7.04 0.69
N GLY A 4 -0.84 7.42 1.95
CA GLY A 4 0.00 8.56 2.29
C GLY A 4 -0.78 9.88 2.38
N ASN A 5 -0.15 10.90 2.98
CA ASN A 5 -0.71 12.25 3.04
C ASN A 5 -0.19 13.15 1.90
N ASP A 6 0.97 12.80 1.33
CA ASP A 6 1.63 13.57 0.28
C ASP A 6 1.77 12.75 -1.00
N ARG A 7 1.80 13.44 -2.15
CA ARG A 7 1.93 12.81 -3.47
C ARG A 7 3.20 11.98 -3.61
N THR A 8 4.33 12.47 -3.10
CA THR A 8 5.60 11.74 -3.11
C THR A 8 5.50 10.42 -2.38
N LYS A 9 4.78 10.38 -1.24
CA LYS A 9 4.57 9.16 -0.48
C LYS A 9 3.62 8.21 -1.18
N ALA A 10 2.56 8.73 -1.77
CA ALA A 10 1.63 7.95 -2.58
C ALA A 10 2.35 7.28 -3.76
N ASP A 11 3.16 8.05 -4.51
CA ASP A 11 3.93 7.54 -5.64
C ASP A 11 5.00 6.53 -5.21
N GLU A 12 5.62 6.69 -4.02
CA GLU A 12 6.53 5.69 -3.45
C GLU A 12 5.84 4.33 -3.24
N LEU A 13 4.55 4.34 -2.87
CA LEU A 13 3.75 3.15 -2.59
C LEU A 13 3.13 2.50 -3.83
N ARG A 14 3.08 3.20 -4.97
CA ARG A 14 2.46 2.72 -6.22
C ARG A 14 3.37 1.76 -6.99
N SER A 15 2.82 0.67 -7.51
CA SER A 15 3.55 -0.21 -8.44
C SER A 15 3.61 0.35 -9.85
N PHE A 16 2.75 1.34 -10.17
CA PHE A 16 2.51 1.86 -11.52
C PHE A 16 2.16 0.77 -12.53
N LYS A 17 1.55 -0.32 -12.05
CA LYS A 17 1.05 -1.42 -12.86
C LYS A 17 -0.37 -1.79 -12.45
N ASN A 18 -1.31 -1.72 -13.40
CA ASN A 18 -2.72 -2.08 -13.21
C ASN A 18 -3.40 -1.37 -12.03
N GLY A 19 -2.96 -0.16 -11.72
CA GLY A 19 -3.45 0.66 -10.61
C GLY A 19 -3.13 0.10 -9.23
N GLN A 20 -2.13 -0.77 -9.10
CA GLN A 20 -1.83 -1.47 -7.85
C GLN A 20 -0.84 -0.71 -6.95
N LEU A 21 -0.90 -1.02 -5.65
CA LEU A 21 0.13 -0.71 -4.67
C LEU A 21 1.22 -1.79 -4.68
N LYS A 22 2.46 -1.38 -4.37
CA LYS A 22 3.58 -2.31 -4.19
C LYS A 22 3.27 -3.30 -3.08
N THR A 23 3.62 -4.56 -3.30
CA THR A 23 3.58 -5.62 -2.30
C THR A 23 4.80 -6.51 -2.42
N THR A 24 5.15 -7.23 -1.37
CA THR A 24 6.16 -8.30 -1.45
C THR A 24 5.59 -9.53 -2.17
N ASN A 25 6.44 -10.50 -2.48
CA ASN A 25 6.04 -11.78 -3.08
C ASN A 25 5.03 -12.57 -2.22
N GLN A 26 4.90 -12.24 -0.94
CA GLN A 26 3.97 -12.87 0.01
C GLN A 26 2.65 -12.10 0.13
N ASN A 27 2.36 -11.16 -0.78
CA ASN A 27 1.21 -10.25 -0.72
C ASN A 27 1.14 -9.43 0.59
N LEU A 28 2.31 -9.13 1.17
CA LEU A 28 2.42 -8.24 2.31
C LEU A 28 2.74 -6.81 1.83
N PRO A 29 2.48 -5.78 2.66
CA PRO A 29 2.93 -4.44 2.38
C PRO A 29 4.43 -4.40 2.07
N PRO A 30 4.89 -3.44 1.26
CA PRO A 30 6.30 -3.32 0.92
C PRO A 30 7.13 -3.13 2.19
N GLN A 31 8.37 -3.60 2.22
CA GLN A 31 9.24 -3.46 3.39
C GLN A 31 10.38 -2.49 3.12
N THR A 32 10.79 -1.75 4.14
CA THR A 32 12.02 -0.94 4.11
C THR A 32 12.96 -1.42 5.22
N HIS A 33 14.25 -1.53 4.87
CA HIS A 33 15.36 -1.75 5.80
C HIS A 33 16.08 -0.47 6.17
N THR A 34 15.81 0.61 5.42
CA THR A 34 16.24 1.95 5.79
C THR A 34 15.20 2.48 6.76
N GLY A 35 15.61 2.80 7.99
CA GLY A 35 14.77 3.49 8.97
C GLY A 35 14.52 4.94 8.55
N LYS A 36 14.12 5.18 7.30
CA LYS A 36 13.75 6.50 6.82
C LYS A 36 12.46 6.92 7.51
N GLU A 37 12.49 8.18 7.90
CA GLU A 37 11.70 8.85 8.92
C GLU A 37 10.21 8.53 8.85
N GLY A 38 9.63 8.29 10.03
CA GLY A 38 8.18 8.33 10.22
C GLY A 38 7.52 6.99 10.49
N ASN A 39 8.04 5.84 10.03
CA ASN A 39 7.43 4.57 10.44
C ASN A 39 7.84 4.26 11.88
N SER A 40 6.88 4.13 12.80
CA SER A 40 7.04 3.87 14.26
C SER A 40 7.75 2.55 14.60
N CYS A 41 8.47 1.99 13.64
CA CYS A 41 9.27 0.80 13.71
C CYS A 41 10.56 1.07 14.50
N ARG A 42 10.55 0.70 15.77
CA ARG A 42 11.76 0.63 16.59
C ARG A 42 12.49 -0.67 16.29
N GLY A 43 13.69 -0.58 15.71
CA GLY A 43 14.56 -1.73 15.49
C GLY A 43 14.53 -2.33 14.08
N ALA A 44 14.47 -1.50 13.04
CA ALA A 44 14.81 -1.95 11.68
C ALA A 44 16.22 -2.58 11.71
N GLN A 45 16.29 -3.90 11.59
CA GLN A 45 17.55 -4.66 11.55
C GLN A 45 17.62 -5.49 10.28
N VAL A 46 18.83 -5.88 9.90
CA VAL A 46 19.06 -6.81 8.79
C VAL A 46 18.30 -8.11 9.10
N GLY A 47 17.29 -8.44 8.28
CA GLY A 47 16.40 -9.59 8.48
C GLY A 47 15.03 -9.30 9.12
N ARG A 48 14.78 -8.10 9.67
CA ARG A 48 13.45 -7.62 10.07
C ARG A 48 13.18 -6.24 9.47
N GLY A 49 12.62 -6.24 8.26
CA GLY A 49 12.18 -5.02 7.59
C GLY A 49 10.88 -4.47 8.19
N CYS A 50 10.75 -3.15 8.19
CA CYS A 50 9.52 -2.48 8.61
C CYS A 50 8.56 -2.40 7.43
N PHE A 51 7.25 -2.54 7.66
CA PHE A 51 6.28 -2.35 6.59
C PHE A 51 6.16 -0.87 6.23
N LEU A 52 6.16 -0.58 4.95
CA LEU A 52 6.01 0.74 4.39
C LEU A 52 4.53 0.94 4.03
N CYS A 53 3.89 1.88 4.72
CA CYS A 53 2.50 2.26 4.48
C CYS A 53 2.39 3.78 4.41
N GLY A 54 1.20 4.27 4.06
CA GLY A 54 0.91 5.70 4.02
C GLY A 54 0.89 6.39 5.39
N ASP A 55 0.58 5.66 6.47
CA ASP A 55 0.56 6.19 7.84
C ASP A 55 1.83 5.77 8.59
N THR A 56 2.44 6.74 9.26
CA THR A 56 3.65 6.65 10.08
C THR A 56 3.51 5.69 11.27
N ARG A 57 2.31 5.48 11.77
CA ARG A 57 2.02 4.59 12.90
C ARG A 57 1.71 3.17 12.48
N SER A 58 1.71 2.87 11.18
CA SER A 58 1.42 1.53 10.64
C SER A 58 2.17 0.36 11.30
N ASN A 59 3.32 0.61 11.94
CA ASN A 59 4.16 -0.39 12.62
C ASN A 59 4.15 -0.27 14.16
N GLU A 60 3.29 0.56 14.74
CA GLU A 60 3.23 0.79 16.19
C GLU A 60 2.79 -0.46 16.96
N ASN A 61 1.83 -1.20 16.42
CA ASN A 61 1.40 -2.50 16.94
C ASN A 61 0.95 -3.41 15.80
N ILE A 62 0.99 -4.72 16.06
CA ILE A 62 0.68 -5.74 15.06
C ILE A 62 -0.75 -5.63 14.50
N GLY A 63 -1.72 -5.22 15.33
CA GLY A 63 -3.11 -5.05 14.89
C GLY A 63 -3.25 -3.96 13.83
N LEU A 64 -2.61 -2.82 14.05
CA LEU A 64 -2.61 -1.72 13.08
C LEU A 64 -1.89 -2.10 11.79
N THR A 65 -0.78 -2.83 11.88
CA THR A 65 -0.09 -3.38 10.71
C THR A 65 -0.98 -4.34 9.93
N SER A 66 -1.68 -5.24 10.61
CA SER A 66 -2.61 -6.19 9.98
C SER A 66 -3.74 -5.47 9.24
N ILE A 67 -4.30 -4.41 9.82
CA ILE A 67 -5.35 -3.60 9.17
C ILE A 67 -4.80 -2.97 7.88
N HIS A 68 -3.60 -2.38 7.90
CA HIS A 68 -2.98 -1.81 6.70
C HIS A 68 -2.76 -2.88 5.62
N ALA A 69 -2.27 -4.06 6.01
CA ALA A 69 -2.08 -5.17 5.08
C ALA A 69 -3.39 -5.62 4.43
N ILE A 70 -4.48 -5.71 5.20
CA ILE A 70 -5.82 -6.05 4.68
C ILE A 70 -6.26 -5.04 3.63
N PHE A 71 -6.18 -3.74 3.93
CA PHE A 71 -6.62 -2.70 2.99
C PHE A 71 -5.76 -2.59 1.74
N ILE A 72 -4.45 -2.80 1.83
CA ILE A 72 -3.56 -2.84 0.66
C ILE A 72 -3.93 -4.01 -0.26
N ARG A 73 -4.17 -5.19 0.32
CA ARG A 73 -4.62 -6.37 -0.43
C ARG A 73 -5.98 -6.17 -1.07
N LEU A 74 -6.91 -5.54 -0.34
CA LEU A 74 -8.23 -5.21 -0.85
C LEU A 74 -8.15 -4.24 -2.03
N HIS A 75 -7.34 -3.18 -1.92
CA HIS A 75 -7.08 -2.26 -3.03
C HIS A 75 -6.53 -3.01 -4.25
N ASN A 76 -5.50 -3.85 -4.09
CA ASN A 76 -4.90 -4.59 -5.21
C ASN A 76 -5.86 -5.57 -5.87
N ASN A 77 -6.76 -6.19 -5.10
CA ASN A 77 -7.79 -7.08 -5.63
C ASN A 77 -8.85 -6.30 -6.44
N ILE A 78 -9.31 -5.17 -5.92
CA ILE A 78 -10.24 -4.29 -6.63
C ILE A 78 -9.58 -3.72 -7.90
N ALA A 79 -8.35 -3.22 -7.81
CA ALA A 79 -7.60 -2.70 -8.95
C ALA A 79 -7.42 -3.76 -10.05
N LEU A 80 -7.09 -5.00 -9.69
CA LEU A 80 -7.01 -6.12 -10.64
C LEU A 80 -8.37 -6.45 -11.28
N SER A 81 -9.45 -6.32 -10.52
CA SER A 81 -10.80 -6.57 -11.03
C SER A 81 -11.23 -5.46 -11.99
N LEU A 82 -10.96 -4.19 -11.63
CA LEU A 82 -11.18 -3.03 -12.48
C LEU A 82 -10.35 -3.10 -13.77
N SER A 83 -9.09 -3.53 -13.71
CA SER A 83 -8.24 -3.66 -14.90
C SER A 83 -8.72 -4.73 -15.88
N LYS A 84 -9.40 -5.77 -15.38
CA LYS A 84 -9.98 -6.83 -16.22
C LYS A 84 -11.30 -6.42 -16.87
N ILE A 85 -12.11 -5.63 -16.16
CA ILE A 85 -13.42 -5.17 -16.66
C ILE A 85 -13.24 -3.96 -17.60
N ASN A 86 -12.30 -3.07 -17.30
CA ASN A 86 -12.05 -1.84 -18.06
C ASN A 86 -10.69 -1.88 -18.76
N LEU A 87 -10.62 -2.61 -19.88
CA LEU A 87 -9.37 -2.85 -20.62
C LEU A 87 -8.69 -1.57 -21.16
N PHE A 88 -9.44 -0.48 -21.31
CA PHE A 88 -8.93 0.80 -21.85
C PHE A 88 -8.49 1.78 -20.76
N TRP A 89 -8.72 1.46 -19.48
CA TRP A 89 -8.31 2.35 -18.39
C TRP A 89 -6.80 2.30 -18.17
N SER A 90 -6.20 3.47 -18.00
CA SER A 90 -4.79 3.57 -17.63
C SER A 90 -4.56 3.19 -16.17
N ASP A 91 -3.31 2.93 -15.81
CA ASP A 91 -2.87 2.70 -14.43
C ASP A 91 -3.37 3.79 -13.47
N ASP A 92 -3.21 5.06 -13.86
CA ASP A 92 -3.62 6.20 -13.04
C ASP A 92 -5.14 6.21 -12.78
N ILE A 93 -5.95 5.92 -13.80
CA ILE A 93 -7.40 5.85 -13.64
C ILE A 93 -7.75 4.75 -12.64
N ILE A 94 -7.23 3.54 -12.84
CA ILE A 94 -7.52 2.41 -11.95
C ILE A 94 -7.07 2.70 -10.52
N TYR A 95 -5.88 3.29 -10.34
CA TYR A 95 -5.34 3.67 -9.04
C TYR A 95 -6.23 4.69 -8.31
N HIS A 96 -6.82 5.65 -9.02
CA HIS A 96 -7.69 6.66 -8.43
C HIS A 96 -9.15 6.19 -8.21
N GLU A 97 -9.63 5.25 -9.01
CA GLU A 97 -10.98 4.68 -8.87
C GLU A 97 -11.06 3.60 -7.78
N ALA A 98 -10.05 2.72 -7.65
CA ALA A 98 -10.06 1.65 -6.66
C ALA A 98 -10.31 2.13 -5.21
N PRO A 99 -9.69 3.23 -4.71
CA PRO A 99 -9.96 3.77 -3.38
C PRO A 99 -11.40 4.23 -3.16
N ARG A 100 -12.14 4.60 -4.22
CA ARG A 100 -13.55 5.01 -4.09
C ARG A 100 -14.41 3.83 -3.66
N ILE A 101 -14.13 2.64 -4.22
CA ILE A 101 -14.81 1.39 -3.85
C ILE A 101 -14.35 0.90 -2.48
N VAL A 102 -13.04 0.96 -2.20
CA VAL A 102 -12.51 0.55 -0.87
C VAL A 102 -13.16 1.34 0.26
N LYS A 103 -13.42 2.64 0.06
CA LYS A 103 -14.04 3.52 1.06
C LYS A 103 -15.55 3.31 1.24
N SER A 104 -16.22 2.66 0.29
CA SER A 104 -17.66 2.40 0.37
C SER A 104 -18.00 1.08 1.06
N ILE A 105 -17.00 0.29 1.43
CA ILE A 105 -17.11 -0.94 2.22
C ILE A 105 -16.90 -0.59 3.70
#